data_AF-A0A8T3CMJ3-F1
#
_entry.id   AF-A0A8T3CMJ3-F1
#
_cell.length_a   1.000
_cell.length_b   1.000
_cell.length_c   1.000
_cell.angle_alpha   90.00
_cell.angle_beta   90.00
_cell.angle_gamma   90.00
#
_symmetry.space_group_name_H-M   'P 1'
#
loop_
_entity.id
_entity.type
_entity.pdbx_description
1 polymer ?
#
loop_
_entity_poly.entity_id
_entity_poly.type
_entity_poly.pdbx_seq_one_letter_code
_entity_poly.pdbx_strand_id
1 'polypeptide(L)'
;MSDKGEVDLTGAKQNTGVWLVKVPKYLSQQWAKATGRGEVGKLRIGKSQGKAEVSFTLNEELTTIDSIGEKSALVRAPREHPFTMQTVGGQTLAVFTETSSGQSEDKSDSSGPGESLLSLPTAWV
;
A
#
# COMPACT_ATOMS: atom_id res chain seq x y z
N MET A 1 22.89 18.12 5.97
CA MET A 1 22.93 17.04 6.97
C MET A 1 21.72 17.27 7.85
N SER A 2 20.72 16.40 7.80
CA SER A 2 19.62 16.47 8.77
C SER A 2 20.08 15.78 10.04
N ASP A 3 19.86 16.43 11.18
CA ASP A 3 20.24 15.91 12.47
C ASP A 3 19.44 14.62 12.77
N LYS A 4 20.04 13.70 13.54
CA LYS A 4 19.41 12.43 13.93
C LYS A 4 18.21 12.69 14.87
N GLY A 5 17.06 12.99 14.28
CA GLY A 5 15.84 13.39 14.99
C GLY A 5 15.04 14.50 14.27
N GLU A 6 15.60 15.10 13.22
CA GLU A 6 14.86 16.03 12.37
C GLU A 6 13.91 15.26 11.45
N VAL A 7 12.65 15.71 11.37
CA VAL A 7 11.66 15.18 10.43
C VAL A 7 11.76 15.96 9.13
N ASP A 8 11.98 15.27 8.01
CA ASP A 8 11.95 15.89 6.69
C ASP A 8 10.52 16.37 6.36
N LEU A 9 10.36 17.70 6.23
CA LEU A 9 9.08 18.35 5.91
C LEU A 9 8.92 18.65 4.41
N THR A 10 9.82 18.18 3.55
CA THR A 10 9.82 18.51 2.11
C THR A 10 8.49 18.15 1.43
N GLY A 11 7.95 16.96 1.70
CA GLY A 11 6.66 16.53 1.13
C GLY A 11 5.48 17.38 1.61
N ALA A 12 5.49 17.81 2.88
CA ALA A 12 4.45 18.68 3.43
C ALA A 12 4.51 20.09 2.81
N LYS A 13 5.72 20.64 2.63
CA LYS A 13 5.93 21.97 2.00
C LYS A 13 5.48 21.99 0.53
N GLN A 14 5.58 20.86 -0.16
CA GLN A 14 5.12 20.70 -1.54
C GLN A 14 3.60 20.48 -1.66
N ASN A 15 2.88 20.42 -0.54
CA ASN A 15 1.44 20.11 -0.50
C ASN A 15 1.11 18.79 -1.22
N THR A 16 1.95 17.77 -1.05
CA THR A 16 1.71 16.46 -1.64
C THR A 16 0.46 15.82 -1.02
N GLY A 17 -0.63 15.82 -1.78
CA GLY A 17 -1.88 15.21 -1.38
C GLY A 17 -1.85 13.68 -1.56
N VAL A 18 -2.30 12.95 -0.54
CA VAL A 18 -2.46 11.49 -0.58
C VAL A 18 -3.88 11.11 -0.24
N TRP A 19 -4.30 9.92 -0.67
CA TRP A 19 -5.61 9.38 -0.34
C TRP A 19 -5.49 8.34 0.77
N LEU A 20 -6.28 8.50 1.82
CA LEU A 20 -6.48 7.46 2.83
C LEU A 20 -7.68 6.62 2.43
N VAL A 21 -7.46 5.35 2.12
CA VAL A 21 -8.50 4.42 1.65
C VAL A 21 -8.65 3.28 2.65
N LYS A 22 -9.89 3.01 3.08
CA LYS A 22 -10.21 1.84 3.88
C LYS A 22 -10.40 0.62 2.98
N VAL A 23 -9.59 -0.42 3.18
CA VAL A 23 -9.62 -1.65 2.38
C VAL A 23 -10.14 -2.84 3.21
N PRO A 24 -11.14 -3.60 2.72
CA PRO A 24 -11.56 -4.84 3.38
C PRO A 24 -10.45 -5.89 3.43
N LYS A 25 -10.37 -6.67 4.52
CA LYS A 25 -9.28 -7.64 4.76
C LYS A 25 -9.12 -8.68 3.65
N TYR A 26 -10.22 -9.17 3.06
CA TYR A 26 -10.12 -10.13 1.96
C TYR A 26 -9.41 -9.54 0.73
N LEU A 27 -9.56 -8.23 0.49
CA LEU A 27 -8.99 -7.56 -0.68
C LEU A 27 -7.49 -7.36 -0.50
N SER A 28 -7.06 -6.92 0.69
CA SER A 28 -5.63 -6.86 1.04
C SER A 28 -4.96 -8.23 0.99
N GLN A 29 -5.67 -9.30 1.37
CA GLN A 29 -5.16 -10.67 1.26
C GLN A 29 -4.98 -11.09 -0.20
N GLN A 30 -5.87 -10.70 -1.11
CA GLN A 30 -5.67 -10.97 -2.54
C GLN A 30 -4.49 -10.15 -3.11
N TRP A 31 -4.30 -8.91 -2.67
CA TRP A 31 -3.15 -8.08 -3.09
C TRP A 31 -1.82 -8.68 -2.68
N ALA A 32 -1.75 -9.30 -1.49
CA ALA A 32 -0.54 -10.00 -1.03
C ALA A 32 -0.17 -11.22 -1.90
N LYS A 33 -1.09 -11.76 -2.69
CA LYS A 33 -0.84 -12.86 -3.63
C LYS A 33 -0.32 -12.38 -4.99
N ALA A 34 -0.30 -11.07 -5.25
CA ALA A 34 0.17 -10.54 -6.52
C ALA A 34 1.66 -10.82 -6.72
N THR A 35 1.97 -11.54 -7.79
CA THR A 35 3.34 -11.87 -8.20
C THR A 35 3.86 -10.85 -9.21
N GLY A 36 5.17 -10.56 -9.21
CA GLY A 36 5.79 -9.66 -10.18
C GLY A 36 5.97 -8.23 -9.67
N ARG A 37 5.54 -7.22 -10.45
CA ARG A 37 5.77 -5.79 -10.14
C ARG A 37 4.81 -5.20 -9.10
N GLY A 38 3.99 -6.04 -8.46
CA GLY A 38 2.96 -5.59 -7.50
C GLY A 38 1.73 -4.97 -8.15
N GLU A 39 1.43 -5.31 -9.42
CA GLU A 39 0.15 -4.94 -10.04
C GLU A 39 -0.97 -5.79 -9.47
N VAL A 40 -2.00 -5.14 -8.93
CA VAL A 40 -3.14 -5.83 -8.28
C VAL A 40 -4.47 -5.58 -8.98
N GLY A 41 -4.56 -4.57 -9.82
CA GLY A 41 -5.82 -4.10 -10.37
C GLY A 41 -5.74 -2.70 -10.94
N LYS A 42 -6.90 -2.15 -11.28
CA LYS A 42 -7.05 -0.83 -11.89
C LYS A 42 -8.00 0.04 -11.07
N LEU A 43 -7.62 1.28 -10.84
CA LEU A 43 -8.49 2.30 -10.24
C LEU A 43 -9.18 3.09 -11.36
N ARG A 44 -10.52 3.11 -11.36
CA ARG A 44 -11.34 3.88 -12.27
C ARG A 44 -11.90 5.10 -11.55
N ILE A 45 -11.68 6.27 -12.12
CA ILE A 45 -12.22 7.55 -11.65
C ILE A 45 -13.13 8.09 -12.76
N GLY A 46 -14.43 8.03 -12.54
CA GLY A 46 -15.45 8.60 -13.39
C GLY A 46 -16.04 9.87 -12.80
N LYS A 47 -16.63 10.71 -13.65
CA LYS A 47 -17.42 11.87 -13.23
C LYS A 47 -18.79 11.78 -13.90
N SER A 48 -19.82 11.49 -13.11
CA SER A 48 -21.20 11.38 -13.58
C SER A 48 -22.02 12.53 -13.00
N GLN A 49 -22.57 13.40 -13.86
CA GLN A 49 -23.49 14.49 -13.48
C GLN A 49 -23.03 15.32 -12.25
N GLY A 50 -21.73 15.63 -12.18
CA GLY A 50 -21.15 16.43 -11.08
C GLY A 50 -20.74 15.64 -9.84
N LYS A 51 -21.05 14.34 -9.76
CA LYS A 51 -20.55 13.43 -8.72
C LYS A 51 -19.35 12.65 -9.24
N ALA A 52 -18.29 12.59 -8.43
CA ALA A 52 -17.14 11.74 -8.70
C ALA A 52 -17.49 10.30 -8.27
N GLU A 53 -17.29 9.35 -9.18
CA GLU A 53 -17.44 7.92 -8.93
C GLU A 53 -16.06 7.27 -9.00
N VAL A 54 -15.62 6.68 -7.90
CA VAL A 54 -14.33 6.01 -7.82
C VAL A 54 -14.58 4.53 -7.55
N SER A 55 -13.90 3.65 -8.28
CA SER A 55 -14.01 2.21 -8.08
C SER A 55 -12.68 1.53 -8.39
N PHE A 56 -12.38 0.46 -7.66
CA PHE A 56 -11.22 -0.38 -7.89
C PHE A 56 -11.66 -1.70 -8.51
N THR A 57 -10.99 -2.13 -9.58
CA THR A 57 -11.23 -3.41 -10.25
C THR A 57 -10.04 -4.33 -10.05
N LEU A 58 -10.27 -5.50 -9.45
CA LEU A 58 -9.24 -6.51 -9.21
C LEU A 58 -8.87 -7.28 -10.50
N ASN A 59 -7.59 -7.61 -10.67
CA ASN A 59 -7.09 -8.43 -11.77
C ASN A 59 -7.69 -9.84 -11.72
N GLU A 60 -7.93 -10.45 -12.89
CA GLU A 60 -8.59 -11.77 -12.99
C GLU A 60 -7.83 -12.86 -12.24
N GLU A 61 -6.51 -12.84 -12.36
CA GLU A 61 -5.58 -13.76 -11.68
C GLU A 61 -5.65 -13.70 -10.14
N LEU A 62 -6.14 -12.60 -9.58
CA LEU A 62 -6.30 -12.40 -8.13
C LEU A 62 -7.74 -12.59 -7.66
N THR A 63 -8.67 -12.96 -8.55
CA THR A 63 -10.09 -13.17 -8.18
C THR A 63 -10.38 -14.54 -7.56
N THR A 64 -9.44 -15.48 -7.59
CA THR A 64 -9.57 -16.81 -7.03
C THR A 64 -9.26 -16.81 -5.53
N ILE A 65 -10.33 -16.86 -4.72
CA ILE A 65 -10.21 -17.01 -3.27
C ILE A 65 -10.11 -18.49 -2.94
N ASP A 66 -8.89 -19.01 -2.78
CA ASP A 66 -8.68 -20.33 -2.19
C ASP A 66 -9.04 -20.25 -0.70
N SER A 67 -10.21 -20.76 -0.33
CA SER A 67 -10.52 -21.03 1.07
C SER A 67 -9.89 -22.37 1.43
N ILE A 68 -8.98 -22.37 2.40
CA ILE A 68 -8.43 -23.59 3.00
C ILE A 68 -9.61 -24.33 3.66
N GLY A 69 -10.08 -25.41 3.02
CA GLY A 69 -11.18 -26.22 3.51
C GLY A 69 -12.11 -26.68 2.39
N GLU A 70 -11.78 -27.85 1.85
CA GLU A 70 -12.71 -28.86 1.32
C GLU A 70 -13.97 -28.33 0.59
N LYS A 71 -13.95 -28.45 -0.75
CA LYS A 71 -15.00 -28.10 -1.72
C LYS A 71 -14.82 -26.68 -2.29
N SER A 72 -13.99 -26.60 -3.33
CA SER A 72 -13.85 -25.46 -4.24
C SER A 72 -15.18 -25.15 -4.95
N ALA A 73 -16.16 -24.63 -4.21
CA ALA A 73 -17.13 -23.73 -4.80
C ALA A 73 -16.31 -22.51 -5.22
N LEU A 74 -16.27 -22.29 -6.53
CA LEU A 74 -15.54 -21.25 -7.23
C LEU A 74 -16.14 -19.88 -6.86
N VAL A 75 -16.00 -19.47 -5.60
CA VAL A 75 -16.53 -18.20 -5.09
C VAL A 75 -15.59 -17.12 -5.61
N ARG A 76 -15.91 -16.59 -6.78
CA ARG A 76 -15.20 -15.49 -7.39
C ARG A 76 -15.36 -14.25 -6.52
N ALA A 77 -14.25 -13.65 -6.12
CA ALA A 77 -14.28 -12.37 -5.41
C ALA A 77 -15.07 -11.34 -6.25
N PRO A 78 -15.90 -10.47 -5.64
CA PRO A 78 -16.46 -9.32 -6.33
C PRO A 78 -15.31 -8.56 -7.00
N ARG A 79 -15.42 -8.34 -8.30
CA ARG A 79 -14.30 -7.81 -9.08
C ARG A 79 -14.24 -6.29 -9.04
N GLU A 80 -15.38 -5.65 -8.84
CA GLU A 80 -15.52 -4.21 -8.75
C GLU A 80 -15.82 -3.81 -7.30
N HIS A 81 -15.04 -2.86 -6.80
CA HIS A 81 -15.13 -2.34 -5.45
C HIS A 81 -15.34 -0.83 -5.51
N PRO A 82 -16.59 -0.33 -5.41
CA PRO A 82 -16.87 1.10 -5.41
C PRO A 82 -16.33 1.75 -4.13
N PHE A 83 -15.76 2.94 -4.27
CA PHE A 83 -15.25 3.74 -3.17
C PHE A 83 -16.28 4.79 -2.79
N THR A 84 -16.53 4.93 -1.49
CA THR A 84 -17.34 6.03 -0.95
C THR A 84 -16.42 7.16 -0.53
N MET A 85 -16.55 8.32 -1.16
CA MET A 85 -15.76 9.50 -0.80
C MET A 85 -16.21 10.02 0.57
N GLN A 86 -15.27 10.15 1.51
CA GLN A 86 -15.53 10.68 2.85
C GLN A 86 -14.71 11.95 3.06
N THR A 87 -15.33 12.94 3.69
CA THR A 87 -14.65 14.19 4.05
C THR A 87 -13.91 14.02 5.37
N VAL A 88 -12.63 14.41 5.42
CA VAL A 88 -11.82 14.40 6.66
C VAL A 88 -12.01 15.68 7.48
N GLY A 89 -13.25 16.17 7.58
CA GLY A 89 -13.56 17.39 8.31
C GLY A 89 -13.41 17.17 9.82
N GLY A 90 -12.57 17.95 10.48
CA GLY A 90 -12.38 17.91 11.94
C GLY A 90 -11.02 17.41 12.41
N GLN A 91 -10.17 16.91 11.51
CA GLN A 91 -8.78 16.56 11.83
C GLN A 91 -7.85 16.76 10.64
N THR A 92 -6.57 17.04 10.91
CA THR A 92 -5.51 17.10 9.89
C THR A 92 -4.71 15.80 9.95
N LEU A 93 -4.64 15.07 8.84
CA LEU A 93 -3.84 13.85 8.72
C LEU A 93 -2.57 14.14 7.90
N ALA A 94 -1.45 13.59 8.34
CA ALA A 94 -0.16 13.65 7.64
C ALA A 94 0.48 12.25 7.63
N VAL A 95 1.27 11.97 6.60
CA VAL A 95 2.00 10.70 6.46
C VAL A 95 3.48 10.97 6.66
N PHE A 96 4.08 10.22 7.58
CA PHE A 96 5.52 10.20 7.82
C PHE A 96 6.03 8.79 7.53
N THR A 97 7.25 8.69 6.99
CA THR A 97 7.89 7.42 6.66
C THR A 97 9.18 7.29 7.45
N GLU A 98 9.38 6.13 8.08
CA GLU A 98 10.64 5.78 8.72
C GLU A 98 11.43 4.85 7.78
N THR A 99 12.68 5.21 7.47
CA THR A 99 13.57 4.38 6.65
C THR A 99 14.56 3.64 7.55
N SER A 100 14.84 2.37 7.24
CA SER A 100 15.76 1.53 8.04
C SER A 100 17.24 1.92 7.95
N SER A 101 17.58 2.94 7.16
CA SER A 101 18.94 3.39 6.85
C SER A 101 19.67 4.10 8.01
N GLY A 102 19.35 3.77 9.26
CA GLY A 102 19.90 4.43 10.46
C GLY A 102 20.71 3.52 11.40
N GLN A 103 20.91 2.24 11.07
CA GLN A 103 21.81 1.33 11.79
C GLN A 103 23.11 1.11 11.01
N SER A 104 23.93 2.14 10.87
CA SER A 104 25.34 1.93 10.57
C SER A 104 26.15 3.07 11.15
N GLU A 105 27.31 2.70 11.70
CA GLU A 105 28.34 3.54 12.32
C GLU A 105 28.18 3.78 13.83
N ASP A 106 28.40 2.72 14.61
CA ASP A 106 29.53 2.68 15.56
C ASP A 106 29.88 1.23 15.94
N LYS A 107 30.84 0.62 15.22
CA LYS A 107 31.89 -0.22 15.80
C LYS A 107 32.89 -0.68 14.74
N SER A 108 34.14 -0.40 15.06
CA SER A 108 35.37 -0.65 14.33
C SER A 108 35.61 -2.11 13.93
N ASP A 109 36.30 -2.26 12.80
CA ASP A 109 37.17 -3.37 12.36
C ASP A 109 36.73 -4.82 12.64
N SER A 110 36.16 -5.48 11.62
CA SER A 110 36.59 -6.83 11.18
C SER A 110 35.84 -7.28 9.91
N SER A 111 36.58 -7.95 9.04
CA SER A 111 36.29 -8.38 7.68
C SER A 111 35.26 -9.53 7.57
N GLY A 112 34.35 -9.47 6.57
CA GLY A 112 33.51 -10.60 6.15
C GLY A 112 32.61 -10.26 4.94
N PRO A 113 32.40 -11.18 3.97
CA PRO A 113 31.88 -10.83 2.64
C PRO A 113 30.36 -10.65 2.62
N GLY A 114 29.91 -9.76 1.73
CA GLY A 114 28.56 -9.24 1.68
C GLY A 114 27.49 -10.26 1.30
N GLU A 115 26.41 -10.25 2.08
CA GLU A 115 25.11 -10.75 1.68
C GLU A 115 24.21 -9.56 1.35
N SER A 116 23.93 -9.39 0.05
CA SER A 116 22.93 -8.46 -0.45
C SER A 116 21.54 -9.02 -0.15
N LEU A 117 20.99 -8.68 1.02
CA LEU A 117 19.57 -8.92 1.30
C LEU A 117 18.73 -7.92 0.50
N LEU A 118 18.01 -8.46 -0.48
CA LEU A 118 17.02 -7.74 -1.25
C LEU A 118 15.91 -7.25 -0.32
N SER A 119 15.80 -5.93 -0.22
CA SER A 119 14.73 -5.22 0.49
C SER A 119 13.37 -5.63 -0.07
N LEU A 120 12.58 -6.33 0.75
CA LEU A 120 11.17 -6.60 0.46
C LEU A 120 10.35 -5.35 0.83
N PRO A 121 9.41 -4.90 -0.02
CA PRO A 121 8.55 -3.77 0.32
C PRO A 121 7.59 -4.14 1.45
N THR A 122 7.64 -3.36 2.53
CA THR A 122 6.73 -3.38 3.68
C THR A 122 5.28 -3.28 3.20
N ALA A 123 4.47 -4.28 3.56
CA ALA A 123 3.03 -4.28 3.31
C ALA A 123 2.33 -3.22 4.18
N TRP A 124 1.45 -2.45 3.56
CA TRP A 124 0.64 -1.41 4.18
C TRP A 124 -0.46 -2.03 5.07
N VAL A 125 -0.73 -1.39 6.22
CA VAL A 125 -1.89 -1.67 7.12
C VAL A 125 -3.07 -0.78 6.77
#